data_AF-A0A382GH10-F1
#
_entry.id   AF-A0A382GH10-F1
#
_cell.length_a   1.000
_cell.length_b   1.000
_cell.length_c   1.000
_cell.angle_alpha   90.00
_cell.angle_beta   90.00
_cell.angle_gamma   90.00
#
_symmetry.space_group_name_H-M   'P 1'
#
loop_
_entity.id
_entity.type
_entity.pdbx_description
1 polymer ?
#
loop_
_entity_poly.entity_id
_entity_poly.type
_entity_poly.pdbx_seq_one_letter_code
_entity_poly.pdbx_strand_id
1 'polypeptide(L)'
;MEESRTEDLPVGGQAVIEGVMMRAENRIVTAVRTPEQEIVVREQEHIPWSRRFGLLRLPILRGAVAFIEMMIIGLQTLNFSADVALQSERRSMPEAQEGGWKDRLALAATLVSSLAIGIGVFFFLPLAAAQATGSERDAVSFNLLAGLVRTCLLLLYLYGISRWQEIRRVFQYHGAEHKSIFTLEAGADLTVDEARGFGRLHPRCGTSFLLIVVLLSILVFALVD
;
A
#
# COMPACT_ATOMS: atom_id res chain seq x y z
N MET A 1 -31.86 -17.27 8.33
CA MET A 1 -30.58 -16.57 8.09
C MET A 1 -30.51 -16.44 6.59
N GLU A 2 -30.80 -15.26 6.04
CA GLU A 2 -30.58 -15.01 4.61
C GLU A 2 -29.08 -15.12 4.34
N GLU A 3 -28.72 -15.99 3.41
CA GLU A 3 -27.36 -16.18 2.93
C GLU A 3 -27.02 -14.94 2.11
N SER A 4 -26.22 -14.01 2.67
CA SER A 4 -25.81 -12.83 1.91
C SER A 4 -25.02 -13.32 0.69
N ARG A 5 -25.48 -12.98 -0.51
CA ARG A 5 -24.73 -13.27 -1.73
C ARG A 5 -23.39 -12.55 -1.65
N THR A 6 -22.34 -13.16 -2.17
CA THR A 6 -20.98 -12.61 -2.24
C THR A 6 -20.91 -11.21 -2.87
N GLU A 7 -21.93 -10.85 -3.66
CA GLU A 7 -22.15 -9.58 -4.35
C GLU A 7 -22.40 -8.40 -3.40
N ASP A 8 -22.97 -8.64 -2.21
CA ASP A 8 -23.30 -7.58 -1.22
C ASP A 8 -22.17 -7.33 -0.20
N LEU A 9 -21.09 -8.10 -0.29
CA LEU A 9 -20.01 -8.03 0.68
C LEU A 9 -19.04 -6.89 0.34
N PRO A 10 -18.67 -6.03 1.30
CA PRO A 10 -17.63 -5.05 1.09
C PRO A 10 -16.28 -5.76 0.95
N VAL A 11 -15.90 -6.03 -0.30
CA VAL A 11 -14.60 -6.61 -0.65
C VAL A 11 -13.58 -5.50 -0.90
N GLY A 12 -12.36 -5.72 -0.43
CA GLY A 12 -11.19 -4.90 -0.77
C GLY A 12 -9.96 -5.78 -0.90
N GLY A 13 -8.85 -5.21 -1.34
CA GLY A 13 -7.63 -5.97 -1.49
C GLY A 13 -6.35 -5.14 -1.35
N GLN A 14 -5.24 -5.83 -1.58
CA GLN A 14 -3.90 -5.27 -1.64
C GLN A 14 -3.07 -6.09 -2.63
N ALA A 15 -2.41 -5.43 -3.56
CA ALA A 15 -1.38 -6.07 -4.37
C ALA A 15 -0.15 -6.42 -3.53
N VAL A 16 0.41 -7.59 -3.79
CA VAL A 16 1.64 -8.08 -3.17
C VAL A 16 2.61 -8.58 -4.24
N ILE A 17 3.80 -9.04 -3.84
CA ILE A 17 4.80 -9.53 -4.79
C ILE A 17 4.22 -10.78 -5.48
N GLU A 18 4.15 -10.75 -6.80
CA GLU A 18 3.59 -11.84 -7.62
C GLU A 18 2.15 -12.27 -7.24
N GLY A 19 1.36 -11.40 -6.62
CA GLY A 19 0.05 -11.83 -6.13
C GLY A 19 -0.88 -10.73 -5.67
N VAL A 20 -2.01 -11.17 -5.11
CA VAL A 20 -3.06 -10.31 -4.57
C VAL A 20 -3.58 -10.90 -3.27
N MET A 21 -3.86 -10.01 -2.32
CA MET A 21 -4.63 -10.30 -1.13
C MET A 21 -6.01 -9.69 -1.27
N MET A 22 -7.03 -10.49 -0.98
CA MET A 22 -8.43 -10.09 -0.96
C MET A 22 -8.96 -10.27 0.47
N ARG A 23 -9.77 -9.32 0.90
CA ARG A 23 -10.47 -9.35 2.18
C ARG A 23 -11.97 -9.20 1.93
N ALA A 24 -12.72 -10.11 2.53
CA ALA A 24 -14.18 -10.05 2.60
C ALA A 24 -14.61 -10.42 4.02
N GLU A 25 -15.38 -9.54 4.67
CA GLU A 25 -15.85 -9.74 6.04
C GLU A 25 -14.75 -10.13 7.05
N ASN A 26 -14.76 -11.41 7.47
CA ASN A 26 -13.88 -12.02 8.45
C ASN A 26 -12.86 -12.97 7.80
N ARG A 27 -12.68 -12.92 6.47
CA ARG A 27 -11.72 -13.77 5.75
C ARG A 27 -10.75 -12.94 4.94
N ILE A 28 -9.52 -13.41 4.92
CA ILE A 28 -8.41 -12.83 4.17
C ILE A 28 -7.77 -13.95 3.38
N VAL A 29 -7.76 -13.80 2.06
CA VAL A 29 -7.22 -14.79 1.13
C VAL A 29 -6.11 -14.13 0.33
N THR A 30 -4.92 -14.72 0.37
CA THR A 30 -3.76 -14.26 -0.40
C THR A 30 -3.41 -15.33 -1.43
N ALA A 31 -3.40 -14.96 -2.71
CA ALA A 31 -2.98 -15.81 -3.80
C ALA A 31 -1.68 -15.26 -4.40
N VAL A 32 -0.63 -16.06 -4.42
CA VAL A 32 0.71 -15.69 -4.90
C VAL A 32 1.17 -16.69 -5.94
N ARG A 33 1.72 -16.18 -7.05
CA ARG A 33 2.32 -16.99 -8.10
C ARG A 33 3.75 -17.37 -7.74
N THR A 34 4.08 -18.65 -7.84
CA THR A 34 5.44 -19.15 -7.66
C THR A 34 6.29 -18.89 -8.91
N PRO A 35 7.63 -18.94 -8.80
CA PRO A 35 8.52 -18.92 -9.96
C PRO A 35 8.17 -20.01 -11.00
N GLU A 36 7.71 -21.17 -10.54
CA GLU A 36 7.25 -22.31 -11.36
C GLU A 36 5.86 -22.11 -11.99
N GLN A 37 5.27 -20.92 -11.85
CA GLN A 37 3.95 -20.53 -12.39
C GLN A 37 2.74 -21.18 -11.70
N GLU A 38 2.93 -21.81 -10.54
CA GLU A 38 1.84 -22.33 -9.71
C GLU A 38 1.24 -21.23 -8.84
N ILE A 39 0.02 -21.42 -8.33
CA ILE A 39 -0.62 -20.47 -7.42
C ILE A 39 -0.71 -21.08 -6.03
N VAL A 40 -0.03 -20.45 -5.07
CA VAL A 40 -0.13 -20.78 -3.65
C VAL A 40 -1.17 -19.86 -3.02
N VAL A 41 -2.15 -20.47 -2.34
CA VAL A 41 -3.22 -19.73 -1.66
C VAL A 41 -3.07 -19.91 -0.15
N ARG A 42 -3.11 -18.78 0.57
CA ARG A 42 -3.18 -18.75 2.03
C ARG A 42 -4.47 -18.08 2.46
N GLU A 43 -5.30 -18.83 3.17
CA GLU A 43 -6.54 -18.36 3.76
C GLU A 43 -6.39 -18.18 5.27
N GLN A 44 -6.92 -17.08 5.79
CA GLN A 44 -6.88 -16.73 7.21
C GLN A 44 -8.22 -16.15 7.64
N GLU A 45 -8.66 -16.56 8.83
CA GLU A 45 -9.77 -15.89 9.50
C GLU A 45 -9.26 -14.63 10.20
N HIS A 46 -10.06 -13.57 10.11
CA HIS A 46 -9.74 -12.27 10.66
C HIS A 46 -10.97 -11.69 11.37
N ILE A 47 -10.91 -11.59 12.69
CA ILE A 47 -11.95 -10.95 13.48
C ILE A 47 -11.44 -9.57 13.91
N PRO A 48 -12.07 -8.46 13.47
CA PRO A 48 -11.61 -7.12 13.79
C PRO A 48 -11.50 -6.91 15.31
N TRP A 49 -10.41 -6.30 15.77
CA TRP A 49 -10.21 -6.02 17.20
C TRP A 49 -11.33 -5.15 17.80
N SER A 50 -11.91 -4.26 16.99
CA SER A 50 -13.07 -3.44 17.36
C SER A 50 -14.33 -4.27 17.68
N ARG A 51 -14.47 -5.47 17.12
CA ARG A 51 -15.55 -6.40 17.51
C ARG A 51 -15.25 -7.07 18.86
N ARG A 52 -13.98 -7.34 19.16
CA ARG A 52 -13.52 -8.02 20.38
C ARG A 52 -13.57 -7.13 21.63
N PHE A 53 -13.30 -5.83 21.50
CA PHE A 53 -13.28 -4.89 22.62
C PHE A 53 -14.25 -3.72 22.40
N GLY A 54 -15.22 -3.54 23.31
CA GLY A 54 -16.28 -2.54 23.17
C GLY A 54 -15.79 -1.08 23.07
N LEU A 55 -14.71 -0.74 23.77
CA LEU A 55 -14.14 0.62 23.77
C LEU A 55 -13.52 1.00 22.40
N LEU A 56 -13.05 0.00 21.63
CA LEU A 56 -12.44 0.21 20.32
C LEU A 56 -13.47 0.44 19.20
N ARG A 57 -14.75 0.55 19.54
CA ARG A 57 -15.83 0.84 18.58
C ARG A 57 -16.10 2.34 18.38
N LEU A 58 -15.54 3.18 19.26
CA LEU A 58 -15.64 4.65 19.13
C LEU A 58 -15.07 5.11 17.79
N PRO A 59 -15.72 6.01 17.02
CA PRO A 59 -15.42 6.25 15.61
C PRO A 59 -13.95 6.60 15.30
N ILE A 60 -13.32 7.43 16.14
CA ILE A 60 -11.89 7.79 16.00
C ILE A 60 -10.98 6.60 16.32
N LEU A 61 -11.19 5.96 17.47
CA LEU A 61 -10.39 4.80 17.90
C LEU A 61 -10.56 3.61 16.97
N ARG A 62 -11.77 3.39 16.47
CA ARG A 62 -12.12 2.34 15.50
C ARG A 62 -11.30 2.51 14.22
N GLY A 63 -11.20 3.73 13.70
CA GLY A 63 -10.39 4.03 12.52
C GLY A 63 -8.92 3.75 12.75
N ALA A 64 -8.35 4.25 13.86
CA ALA A 64 -6.94 4.03 14.20
C ALA A 64 -6.61 2.54 14.39
N VAL A 65 -7.46 1.80 15.11
CA VAL A 65 -7.31 0.36 15.32
C VAL A 65 -7.40 -0.40 14.00
N ALA A 66 -8.41 -0.10 13.16
CA ALA A 66 -8.55 -0.74 11.86
C ALA A 66 -7.36 -0.46 10.94
N PHE A 67 -6.79 0.74 10.99
CA PHE A 67 -5.57 1.09 10.25
C PHE A 67 -4.37 0.26 10.71
N ILE A 68 -4.11 0.19 12.01
CA ILE A 68 -3.00 -0.61 12.57
C ILE A 68 -3.18 -2.10 12.21
N GLU A 69 -4.39 -2.61 12.38
CA GLU A 69 -4.75 -3.99 12.07
C GLU A 69 -4.49 -4.31 10.58
N MET A 70 -4.95 -3.45 9.67
CA MET A 70 -4.69 -3.60 8.23
C MET A 70 -3.20 -3.46 7.87
N MET A 71 -2.46 -2.59 8.56
CA MET A 71 -1.02 -2.46 8.36
C MET A 71 -0.28 -3.75 8.76
N ILE A 72 -0.62 -4.35 9.90
CA ILE A 72 -0.03 -5.62 10.34
C ILE A 72 -0.33 -6.74 9.33
N ILE A 73 -1.59 -6.86 8.91
CA ILE A 73 -2.02 -7.85 7.91
C ILE A 73 -1.28 -7.62 6.59
N GLY A 74 -1.20 -6.36 6.14
CA GLY A 74 -0.50 -5.98 4.91
C GLY A 74 0.97 -6.40 4.95
N LEU A 75 1.68 -6.14 6.05
CA LEU A 75 3.06 -6.56 6.26
C LEU A 75 3.21 -8.09 6.28
N GLN A 76 2.35 -8.80 7.00
CA GLN A 76 2.35 -10.27 7.05
C GLN A 76 2.08 -10.90 5.67
N THR A 77 1.27 -10.23 4.85
CA THR A 77 0.93 -10.66 3.50
C THR A 77 2.06 -10.40 2.52
N LEU A 78 2.71 -9.23 2.61
CA LEU A 78 3.90 -8.92 1.83
C LEU A 78 5.05 -9.88 2.14
N ASN A 79 5.32 -10.15 3.41
CA ASN A 79 6.37 -11.11 3.81
C ASN A 79 6.09 -12.51 3.27
N PHE A 80 4.84 -12.99 3.40
CA PHE A 80 4.45 -14.27 2.81
C PHE A 80 4.65 -14.30 1.29
N SER A 81 4.26 -13.24 0.58
CA SER A 81 4.44 -13.18 -0.86
C SER A 81 5.91 -13.16 -1.28
N ALA A 82 6.76 -12.46 -0.51
CA ALA A 82 8.19 -12.44 -0.72
C ALA A 82 8.80 -13.82 -0.50
N ASP A 83 8.41 -14.49 0.59
CA ASP A 83 8.88 -15.84 0.90
C ASP A 83 8.52 -16.82 -0.21
N VAL A 84 7.28 -16.78 -0.73
CA VAL A 84 6.83 -17.62 -1.85
C VAL A 84 7.60 -17.30 -3.14
N ALA A 85 7.78 -16.02 -3.47
CA ALA A 85 8.51 -15.60 -4.67
C ALA A 85 10.00 -16.02 -4.65
N LEU A 86 10.59 -16.15 -3.45
CA LEU A 86 12.00 -16.52 -3.26
C LEU A 86 12.22 -18.02 -2.98
N GLN A 87 11.18 -18.87 -3.05
CA GLN A 87 11.31 -20.30 -2.73
C GLN A 87 12.31 -21.05 -3.62
N SER A 88 12.39 -20.70 -4.90
CA SER A 88 13.34 -21.34 -5.84
C SER A 88 14.79 -20.95 -5.56
N GLU A 89 15.04 -19.69 -5.18
CA GLU A 89 16.36 -19.18 -4.77
C GLU A 89 16.81 -19.79 -3.44
N ARG A 90 15.92 -19.91 -2.44
CA ARG A 90 16.24 -20.58 -1.17
C ARG A 90 16.53 -22.07 -1.32
N ARG A 91 15.93 -22.75 -2.30
CA ARG A 91 16.20 -24.18 -2.56
C ARG A 91 17.59 -24.43 -3.17
N SER A 92 18.19 -23.38 -3.74
CA SER A 92 19.49 -23.40 -4.42
C SER A 92 20.60 -22.70 -3.63
N MET A 93 20.27 -22.00 -2.54
CA MET A 93 21.23 -21.45 -1.58
C MET A 93 21.32 -22.34 -0.34
N PRO A 94 22.51 -22.58 0.23
CA PRO A 94 22.63 -23.11 1.59
C PRO A 94 21.86 -22.18 2.54
N GLU A 95 21.28 -22.73 3.62
CA GLU A 95 20.63 -21.96 4.69
C GLU A 95 21.40 -20.67 4.93
N ALA A 96 20.73 -19.53 4.72
CA ALA A 96 21.32 -18.21 4.84
C ALA A 96 22.15 -18.16 6.13
N GLN A 97 23.47 -18.15 5.97
CA GLN A 97 24.41 -17.99 7.06
C GLN A 97 23.94 -16.76 7.83
N GLU A 98 23.61 -16.90 9.12
CA GLU A 98 23.19 -15.77 9.94
C GLU A 98 24.23 -14.65 9.77
N GLY A 99 23.85 -13.60 9.04
CA GLY A 99 24.76 -12.50 8.71
C GLY A 99 25.43 -12.02 9.98
N GLY A 100 26.77 -11.94 9.93
CA GLY A 100 27.58 -11.57 11.09
C GLY A 100 27.21 -10.17 11.59
N TRP A 101 27.75 -9.76 12.74
CA TRP A 101 27.43 -8.43 13.28
C TRP A 101 27.71 -7.29 12.27
N LYS A 102 28.71 -7.45 11.41
CA LYS A 102 28.98 -6.49 10.33
C LYS A 102 27.87 -6.38 9.29
N ASP A 103 27.23 -7.49 8.90
CA ASP A 103 26.15 -7.48 7.90
C ASP A 103 24.88 -6.85 8.47
N ARG A 104 24.57 -7.15 9.73
CA ARG A 104 23.46 -6.50 10.46
C ARG A 104 23.69 -5.00 10.64
N LEU A 105 24.92 -4.58 10.94
CA LEU A 105 25.31 -3.16 10.97
C LEU A 105 25.14 -2.49 9.61
N ALA A 106 25.62 -3.12 8.54
CA ALA A 106 25.51 -2.58 7.18
C ALA A 106 24.05 -2.42 6.73
N LEU A 107 23.21 -3.42 7.02
CA LEU A 107 21.78 -3.38 6.74
C LEU A 107 21.09 -2.28 7.56
N ALA A 108 21.36 -2.19 8.86
CA ALA A 108 20.83 -1.14 9.71
C ALA A 108 21.25 0.26 9.25
N ALA A 109 22.53 0.44 8.90
CA ALA A 109 23.04 1.70 8.37
C ALA A 109 22.35 2.09 7.05
N THR A 110 22.12 1.12 6.16
CA THR A 110 21.41 1.36 4.89
C THR A 110 19.95 1.77 5.13
N LEU A 111 19.26 1.10 6.05
CA LEU A 111 17.88 1.44 6.41
C LEU A 111 17.79 2.84 7.05
N VAL A 112 18.66 3.15 8.01
CA VAL A 112 18.66 4.45 8.68
C VAL A 112 19.02 5.57 7.70
N SER A 113 20.04 5.37 6.86
CA SER A 113 20.45 6.37 5.87
C SER A 113 19.39 6.60 4.80
N SER A 114 18.78 5.54 4.25
CA SER A 114 17.68 5.69 3.27
C SER A 114 16.47 6.39 3.88
N LEU A 115 16.11 6.08 5.13
CA LEU A 115 15.05 6.79 5.84
C LEU A 115 15.39 8.26 6.06
N ALA A 116 16.62 8.56 6.51
CA ALA A 116 17.07 9.94 6.71
C ALA A 116 17.06 10.74 5.40
N ILE A 117 17.51 10.14 4.29
CA ILE A 117 17.44 10.73 2.95
C ILE A 117 15.98 10.97 2.55
N GLY A 118 15.11 9.98 2.76
CA GLY A 118 13.67 10.10 2.47
C GLY A 118 13.04 11.27 3.23
N ILE A 119 13.30 11.38 4.54
CA ILE A 119 12.83 12.52 5.35
C ILE A 119 13.44 13.83 4.82
N GLY A 120 14.74 13.86 4.52
CA GLY A 120 15.43 14.98 3.89
C GLY A 120 14.71 15.50 2.64
N VAL A 121 14.46 14.59 1.69
CA VAL A 121 13.91 14.91 0.38
C VAL A 121 12.40 15.22 0.43
N PHE A 122 11.61 14.52 1.23
CA PHE A 122 10.15 14.71 1.23
C PHE A 122 9.65 15.73 2.25
N PHE A 123 10.43 16.00 3.30
CA PHE A 123 10.04 16.94 4.35
C PHE A 123 10.79 18.27 4.24
N PHE A 124 12.13 18.24 4.24
CA PHE A 124 12.95 19.46 4.29
C PHE A 124 13.13 20.13 2.93
N LEU A 125 13.29 19.36 1.84
CA LEU A 125 13.50 19.94 0.51
C LEU A 125 12.32 20.84 0.04
N PRO A 126 11.03 20.48 0.23
CA PRO A 126 9.94 21.39 -0.13
C PRO A 126 9.96 22.70 0.65
N LEU A 127 10.33 22.65 1.94
CA LEU A 127 10.45 23.84 2.78
C LEU A 127 11.61 24.73 2.34
N ALA A 128 12.79 24.15 2.12
CA ALA A 128 13.97 24.87 1.65
C ALA A 128 13.74 25.48 0.25
N ALA A 129 13.08 24.75 -0.64
CA ALA A 129 12.71 25.26 -1.96
C ALA A 129 11.74 26.45 -1.85
N ALA A 130 10.77 26.39 -0.94
CA ALA A 130 9.87 27.51 -0.71
C ALA A 130 10.58 28.73 -0.13
N GLN A 131 11.47 28.54 0.86
CA GLN A 131 12.27 29.62 1.46
C GLN A 131 13.18 30.30 0.42
N ALA A 132 13.81 29.53 -0.47
CA ALA A 132 14.70 30.06 -1.50
C ALA A 132 14.00 31.03 -2.49
N THR A 133 12.67 31.02 -2.57
CA THR A 133 11.92 31.97 -3.41
C THR A 133 11.64 33.32 -2.72
N GLY A 134 12.00 33.47 -1.45
CA GLY A 134 11.71 34.68 -0.66
C GLY A 134 10.24 34.82 -0.22
N SER A 135 9.44 33.74 -0.34
CA SER A 135 8.02 33.72 0.04
C SER A 135 7.78 33.68 1.55
N GLU A 136 8.83 33.75 2.38
CA GLU A 136 8.77 33.65 3.84
C GLU A 136 7.94 34.71 4.55
N ARG A 137 7.62 35.83 3.87
CA ARG A 137 6.80 36.91 4.42
C ARG A 137 5.29 36.70 4.23
N ASP A 138 4.90 35.77 3.37
CA ASP A 138 3.50 35.44 3.10
C ASP A 138 3.28 33.94 3.30
N ALA A 139 2.64 33.59 4.43
CA ALA A 139 2.41 32.22 4.84
C ALA A 139 1.63 31.41 3.78
N VAL A 140 0.67 32.05 3.10
CA VAL A 140 -0.12 31.39 2.06
C VAL A 140 0.76 31.03 0.86
N SER A 141 1.54 31.97 0.34
CA SER A 141 2.46 31.72 -0.78
C SER A 141 3.52 30.68 -0.42
N PHE A 142 4.04 30.71 0.80
CA PHE A 142 5.01 29.74 1.30
C PHE A 142 4.43 28.31 1.31
N ASN A 143 3.25 28.13 1.92
CA ASN A 143 2.61 26.83 2.07
C ASN A 143 2.13 26.26 0.73
N LEU A 144 1.63 27.10 -0.17
CA LEU A 144 1.27 26.68 -1.53
C LEU A 144 2.50 26.20 -2.31
N LEU A 145 3.62 26.92 -2.24
CA LEU A 145 4.84 26.55 -2.95
C LEU A 145 5.46 25.27 -2.37
N ALA A 146 5.59 25.18 -1.04
CA ALA A 146 6.07 23.98 -0.37
C ALA A 146 5.17 22.77 -0.68
N GLY A 147 3.86 22.97 -0.68
CA GLY A 147 2.87 21.97 -1.06
C GLY A 147 3.00 21.50 -2.51
N LEU A 148 3.18 22.43 -3.44
CA LEU A 148 3.37 22.14 -4.85
C LEU A 148 4.66 21.36 -5.08
N VAL A 149 5.78 21.81 -4.50
CA VAL A 149 7.08 21.10 -4.61
C VAL A 149 6.95 19.68 -4.05
N ARG A 150 6.32 19.51 -2.88
CA ARG A 150 6.07 18.20 -2.28
C ARG A 150 5.23 17.30 -3.19
N THR A 151 4.17 17.84 -3.79
CA THR A 151 3.30 17.10 -4.71
C THR A 151 4.07 16.68 -5.97
N CYS A 152 4.82 17.59 -6.58
CA CYS A 152 5.65 17.29 -7.74
C CYS A 152 6.71 16.22 -7.42
N LEU A 153 7.41 16.33 -6.29
CA LEU A 153 8.39 15.33 -5.85
C LEU A 153 7.75 13.95 -5.67
N LEU A 154 6.59 13.88 -5.04
CA LEU A 154 5.84 12.63 -4.88
C LEU A 154 5.44 12.02 -6.22
N LEU A 155 4.89 12.81 -7.15
CA LEU A 155 4.50 12.33 -8.47
C LEU A 155 5.70 11.86 -9.29
N LEU A 156 6.81 12.61 -9.26
CA LEU A 156 8.06 12.23 -9.92
C LEU A 156 8.66 10.95 -9.32
N TYR A 157 8.64 10.82 -7.99
CA TYR A 157 9.08 9.60 -7.32
C TYR A 157 8.25 8.40 -7.73
N LEU A 158 6.91 8.50 -7.67
CA LEU A 158 5.99 7.43 -8.07
C LEU A 158 6.20 7.06 -9.55
N TYR A 159 6.37 8.06 -10.42
CA TYR A 159 6.69 7.83 -11.82
C TYR A 159 8.02 7.10 -11.98
N GLY A 160 9.07 7.54 -11.29
CA GLY A 160 10.40 6.93 -11.34
C GLY A 160 10.38 5.46 -10.91
N ILE A 161 9.81 5.16 -9.74
CA ILE A 161 9.76 3.77 -9.24
C ILE A 161 8.86 2.89 -10.10
N SER A 162 7.82 3.45 -10.72
CA SER A 162 6.94 2.70 -11.64
C SER A 162 7.68 2.17 -12.87
N ARG A 163 8.91 2.66 -13.11
CA ARG A 163 9.73 2.22 -14.22
C ARG A 163 10.54 0.96 -13.95
N TRP A 164 10.76 0.62 -12.69
CA TRP A 164 11.36 -0.65 -12.29
C TRP A 164 10.40 -1.82 -12.52
N GLN A 165 10.93 -2.94 -13.00
CA GLN A 165 10.13 -4.06 -13.50
C GLN A 165 9.29 -4.69 -12.38
N GLU A 166 9.88 -4.81 -11.20
CA GLU A 166 9.34 -5.39 -9.99
C GLU A 166 8.15 -4.56 -9.48
N ILE A 167 8.33 -3.23 -9.40
CA ILE A 167 7.25 -2.33 -8.98
C ILE A 167 6.14 -2.27 -10.03
N ARG A 168 6.51 -2.23 -11.31
CA ARG A 168 5.53 -2.28 -12.42
C ARG A 168 4.68 -3.54 -12.34
N ARG A 169 5.29 -4.68 -11.99
CA ARG A 169 4.60 -5.96 -11.84
C ARG A 169 3.61 -5.94 -10.68
N VAL A 170 3.98 -5.36 -9.53
CA VAL A 170 3.05 -5.13 -8.41
C VAL A 170 1.88 -4.23 -8.84
N PHE A 171 2.12 -3.16 -9.60
CA PHE A 171 1.03 -2.32 -10.13
C PHE A 171 0.12 -3.05 -11.12
N GLN A 172 0.63 -4.03 -11.87
CA GLN A 172 -0.22 -4.87 -12.71
C GLN A 172 -1.12 -5.80 -11.86
N TYR A 173 -0.61 -6.36 -10.76
CA TYR A 173 -1.45 -7.12 -9.82
C TYR A 173 -2.49 -6.23 -9.14
N HIS A 174 -2.14 -4.98 -8.81
CA HIS A 174 -3.12 -4.01 -8.30
C HIS A 174 -4.21 -3.66 -9.32
N GLY A 175 -3.85 -3.52 -10.59
CA GLY A 175 -4.83 -3.37 -11.66
C GLY A 175 -5.74 -4.59 -11.81
N ALA A 176 -5.20 -5.80 -11.62
CA ALA A 176 -5.97 -7.03 -11.64
C ALA A 176 -6.91 -7.14 -10.43
N GLU A 177 -6.46 -6.74 -9.23
CA GLU A 177 -7.29 -6.62 -8.02
C GLU A 177 -8.56 -5.82 -8.29
N HIS A 178 -8.40 -4.60 -8.81
CA HIS A 178 -9.54 -3.73 -9.10
C HIS A 178 -10.49 -4.30 -10.14
N LYS A 179 -9.95 -4.94 -11.18
CA LYS A 179 -10.75 -5.60 -12.21
C LYS A 179 -11.59 -6.74 -11.62
N SER A 180 -10.99 -7.57 -10.76
CA SER A 180 -11.70 -8.65 -10.09
C SER A 180 -12.78 -8.12 -9.14
N ILE A 181 -12.51 -7.04 -8.41
CA ILE A 181 -13.51 -6.38 -7.55
C ILE A 181 -14.68 -5.86 -8.39
N PHE A 182 -14.41 -5.13 -9.49
CA PHE A 182 -15.48 -4.64 -10.35
C PHE A 182 -16.32 -5.75 -10.96
N THR A 183 -15.69 -6.87 -11.33
CA THR A 183 -16.39 -8.05 -11.87
C THR A 183 -17.37 -8.60 -10.84
N LEU A 184 -16.91 -8.73 -9.58
CA LEU A 184 -17.74 -9.16 -8.46
C LEU A 184 -18.89 -8.18 -8.19
N GLU A 185 -18.59 -6.88 -8.12
CA GLU A 185 -19.58 -5.83 -7.84
C GLU A 185 -20.63 -5.71 -8.95
N ALA A 186 -20.29 -6.08 -10.18
CA ALA A 186 -21.21 -6.11 -11.31
C ALA A 186 -22.10 -7.38 -11.34
N GLY A 187 -21.88 -8.33 -10.44
CA GLY A 187 -22.56 -9.64 -10.46
C GLY A 187 -22.19 -10.48 -11.69
N ALA A 188 -21.05 -10.21 -12.31
CA ALA A 188 -20.56 -10.96 -13.47
C ALA A 188 -19.76 -12.19 -13.01
N ASP A 189 -19.64 -13.19 -13.88
CA ASP A 189 -18.87 -14.40 -13.60
C ASP A 189 -17.39 -14.05 -13.35
N LEU A 190 -16.83 -14.54 -12.23
CA LEU A 190 -15.43 -14.32 -11.84
C LEU A 190 -14.44 -15.11 -12.70
N THR A 191 -14.38 -14.76 -13.98
CA THR A 191 -13.48 -15.32 -14.97
C THR A 191 -12.49 -14.25 -15.44
N VAL A 192 -11.36 -14.70 -15.99
CA VAL A 192 -10.34 -13.79 -16.54
C VAL A 192 -10.89 -12.97 -17.71
N ASP A 193 -11.78 -13.55 -18.51
CA ASP A 193 -12.31 -12.88 -19.70
C ASP A 193 -13.29 -11.77 -19.34
N GLU A 194 -14.18 -11.98 -18.38
CA GLU A 194 -15.04 -10.93 -17.84
C GLU A 194 -14.22 -9.81 -17.15
N ALA A 195 -13.27 -10.18 -16.29
CA ALA A 195 -12.44 -9.21 -15.57
C ALA A 195 -11.59 -8.32 -16.50
N ARG A 196 -11.21 -8.82 -17.68
CA ARG A 196 -10.50 -8.01 -18.69
C ARG A 196 -11.33 -6.84 -19.18
N GLY A 197 -12.67 -6.96 -19.23
CA GLY A 197 -13.60 -5.91 -19.64
C GLY A 197 -13.67 -4.73 -18.69
N PHE A 198 -13.37 -4.93 -17.40
CA PHE A 198 -13.45 -3.88 -16.39
C PHE A 198 -12.22 -2.97 -16.33
N GLY A 199 -12.40 -1.77 -15.78
CA GLY A 199 -11.35 -0.76 -15.60
C GLY A 199 -10.42 -1.07 -14.42
N ARG A 200 -9.27 -0.39 -14.39
CA ARG A 200 -8.28 -0.48 -13.29
C ARG A 200 -8.38 0.65 -12.27
N LEU A 201 -9.31 1.59 -12.43
CA LEU A 201 -9.45 2.78 -11.59
C LEU A 201 -10.67 2.60 -10.66
N HIS A 202 -10.43 2.01 -9.49
CA HIS A 202 -11.48 1.76 -8.52
C HIS A 202 -11.69 2.98 -7.60
N PRO A 203 -12.93 3.45 -7.36
CA PRO A 203 -13.18 4.63 -6.51
C PRO A 203 -12.73 4.45 -5.05
N ARG A 204 -12.60 3.21 -4.60
CA ARG A 204 -12.13 2.83 -3.24
C ARG A 204 -10.61 2.62 -3.15
N CYS A 205 -9.83 2.97 -4.18
CA CYS A 205 -8.39 2.75 -4.19
C CYS A 205 -7.64 3.71 -3.24
N GLY A 206 -6.69 3.19 -2.48
CA GLY A 206 -5.83 3.96 -1.57
C GLY A 206 -4.93 4.99 -2.26
N THR A 207 -4.69 4.89 -3.57
CA THR A 207 -3.95 5.93 -4.32
C THR A 207 -4.70 7.26 -4.33
N SER A 208 -6.03 7.22 -4.39
CA SER A 208 -6.88 8.41 -4.23
C SER A 208 -6.78 8.97 -2.82
N PHE A 209 -6.72 8.12 -1.79
CA PHE A 209 -6.54 8.55 -0.40
C PHE A 209 -5.21 9.30 -0.21
N LEU A 210 -4.10 8.78 -0.73
CA LEU A 210 -2.80 9.45 -0.64
C LEU A 210 -2.83 10.84 -1.26
N LEU A 211 -3.42 10.98 -2.46
CA LEU A 211 -3.58 12.28 -3.12
C LEU A 211 -4.47 13.23 -2.32
N ILE A 212 -5.59 12.74 -1.78
CA ILE A 212 -6.49 13.54 -0.94
C ILE A 212 -5.76 14.03 0.31
N VAL A 213 -5.00 13.17 1.00
CA VAL A 213 -4.23 13.55 2.19
C VAL A 213 -3.19 14.62 1.86
N VAL A 214 -2.47 14.49 0.74
CA VAL A 214 -1.49 15.50 0.31
C VAL A 214 -2.20 16.82 0.01
N LEU A 215 -3.24 16.83 -0.81
CA LEU A 215 -3.96 18.07 -1.16
C LEU A 215 -4.62 18.72 0.06
N LEU A 216 -5.26 17.93 0.92
CA LEU A 216 -5.86 18.41 2.15
C LEU A 216 -4.80 18.97 3.10
N SER A 217 -3.63 18.32 3.21
CA SER A 217 -2.53 18.85 4.02
C SER A 217 -2.08 20.22 3.54
N ILE A 218 -1.96 20.41 2.21
CA ILE A 218 -1.59 21.71 1.63
C ILE A 218 -2.64 22.76 1.95
N LEU A 219 -3.93 22.44 1.79
CA LEU A 219 -5.02 23.36 2.10
C LEU A 219 -5.05 23.73 3.59
N VAL A 220 -4.92 22.75 4.48
CA VAL A 220 -4.95 22.98 5.93
C VAL A 220 -3.75 23.82 6.35
N PHE A 221 -2.52 23.47 5.95
CA PHE A 221 -1.34 24.26 6.30
C PHE A 221 -1.41 25.67 5.69
N ALA A 222 -1.90 25.83 4.46
CA ALA A 222 -2.06 27.15 3.85
C ALA A 222 -3.10 28.06 4.54
N LEU A 223 -4.05 27.50 5.31
CA LEU A 223 -5.10 28.25 6.01
C LEU A 223 -4.84 28.43 7.51
N VAL A 224 -4.09 27.51 8.12
CA VAL A 224 -3.89 27.45 9.57
C VAL A 224 -2.53 28.01 10.00
N ASP A 225 -1.50 27.88 9.15
CA ASP A 225 -0.18 28.49 9.36
C ASP A 225 -0.08 29.86 8.68
#